data_AF-A0AAI9T3U6-F1
#
_entry.id   AF-A0AAI9T3U6-F1
#
_cell.length_a   1.000
_cell.length_b   1.000
_cell.length_c   1.000
_cell.angle_alpha   90.00
_cell.angle_beta   90.00
_cell.angle_gamma   90.00
#
_symmetry.space_group_name_H-M   'P 1'
#
loop_
_entity.id
_entity.type
_entity.pdbx_description
1 polymer ?
#
loop_
_entity_poly.entity_id
_entity_poly.type
_entity_poly.pdbx_seq_one_letter_code
_entity_poly.pdbx_strand_id
1 'polypeptide(L)'
;MQHIKLKKYQRLTHDLRLKILNMIGDGLRHKDILLAFPKYLLTTQTISNIIKGIKVADYIDNSEIKKIDVTALAENKIHIALDDTFLKAFTKRKKKSKFRIRSLTTYTGHDKKESFNYRKILENKKSDYKMVKIGQAIKTVDYVDEILNHINKYYIINSDTKFIVGGDGARWISEVANILAAEYVLDKFHALRLIKSLLSIRTSEYHKNNFKKAQEFFSKGKVDDLLQLIEGYKGDLLIPKQDKIQKVYNYIKCNRKGIESYQYSWCLGVCAEGQISHNYKQTLGYGAKILNEETLHNMLDLRLAKLNGFKPIEKLIQEELIELKQVDEFNKITRWIDTNNIVEYKIHQGSTPIIYSGSNAYGKAVRGILTY
;
A
#
# COMPACT_ATOMS: atom_id res chain seq x y z
N MET A 1 -40.02 -15.75 7.12
CA MET A 1 -39.24 -14.82 6.25
C MET A 1 -38.18 -14.15 7.12
N GLN A 2 -36.89 -14.29 6.81
CA GLN A 2 -35.85 -13.52 7.51
C GLN A 2 -35.91 -12.07 7.03
N HIS A 3 -36.27 -11.15 7.93
CA HIS A 3 -36.24 -9.72 7.64
C HIS A 3 -34.79 -9.27 7.40
N ILE A 4 -34.52 -8.70 6.22
CA ILE A 4 -33.22 -8.08 5.93
C ILE A 4 -33.12 -6.81 6.79
N LYS A 5 -32.33 -6.86 7.87
CA LYS A 5 -32.09 -5.71 8.76
C LYS A 5 -31.19 -4.68 8.05
N LEU A 6 -31.79 -3.74 7.33
CA LEU A 6 -31.12 -2.54 6.77
C LEU A 6 -31.45 -1.33 7.65
N LYS A 7 -30.47 -0.45 7.91
CA LYS A 7 -30.75 0.87 8.51
C LYS A 7 -31.64 1.68 7.55
N LYS A 8 -32.45 2.62 8.07
CA LYS A 8 -33.24 3.55 7.24
C LYS A 8 -32.31 4.22 6.22
N TYR A 9 -32.68 4.22 4.93
CA TYR A 9 -31.90 4.73 3.79
C TYR A 9 -30.68 3.90 3.32
N GLN A 10 -30.37 2.77 3.97
CA GLN A 10 -29.29 1.89 3.53
C GLN A 10 -29.74 1.02 2.34
N ARG A 11 -29.11 1.21 1.18
CA ARG A 11 -29.42 0.48 -0.06
C ARG A 11 -28.57 -0.76 -0.29
N LEU A 12 -27.46 -0.91 0.44
CA LEU A 12 -26.53 -2.04 0.32
C LEU A 12 -26.56 -2.88 1.58
N THR A 13 -26.62 -4.19 1.43
CA THR A 13 -26.51 -5.12 2.55
C THR A 13 -25.15 -5.00 3.21
N HIS A 14 -25.12 -5.23 4.52
CA HIS A 14 -23.88 -5.23 5.30
C HIS A 14 -22.90 -6.28 4.75
N ASP A 15 -23.37 -7.49 4.44
CA ASP A 15 -22.57 -8.57 3.81
C ASP A 15 -21.85 -8.11 2.53
N LEU A 16 -22.53 -7.40 1.63
CA LEU A 16 -21.92 -6.90 0.40
C LEU A 16 -20.88 -5.81 0.68
N ARG A 17 -21.15 -4.91 1.64
CA ARG A 17 -20.17 -3.90 2.09
C ARG A 17 -18.90 -4.57 2.60
N LEU A 18 -19.01 -5.60 3.44
CA LEU A 18 -17.87 -6.36 3.96
C LEU A 18 -17.07 -7.08 2.88
N LYS A 19 -17.76 -7.73 1.93
CA LYS A 19 -17.11 -8.39 0.80
C LYS A 19 -16.31 -7.39 -0.04
N ILE A 20 -16.88 -6.22 -0.32
CA ILE A 20 -16.17 -5.13 -1.03
C ILE A 20 -14.91 -4.74 -0.27
N LEU A 21 -14.99 -4.54 1.05
CA LEU A 21 -13.85 -4.14 1.87
C LEU A 21 -12.77 -5.22 1.96
N ASN A 22 -13.17 -6.49 2.04
CA ASN A 22 -12.25 -7.61 2.02
C ASN A 22 -11.45 -7.64 0.72
N MET A 23 -12.14 -7.47 -0.42
CA MET A 23 -11.51 -7.39 -1.74
C MET A 23 -10.56 -6.19 -1.85
N ILE A 24 -10.92 -5.03 -1.29
CA ILE A 24 -10.02 -3.87 -1.22
C ILE A 24 -8.76 -4.21 -0.40
N GLY A 25 -8.90 -4.83 0.77
CA GLY A 25 -7.77 -5.30 1.59
C GLY A 25 -6.91 -6.35 0.88
N ASP A 26 -7.50 -7.17 0.02
CA ASP A 26 -6.78 -8.10 -0.87
C ASP A 26 -6.04 -7.41 -2.01
N GLY A 27 -6.21 -6.10 -2.16
CA GLY A 27 -5.56 -5.27 -3.17
C GLY A 27 -6.28 -5.28 -4.53
N LEU A 28 -7.54 -5.72 -4.57
CA LEU A 28 -8.33 -5.66 -5.79
C LEU A 28 -8.72 -4.22 -6.12
N ARG A 29 -8.76 -3.92 -7.42
CA ARG A 29 -9.08 -2.58 -7.92
C ARG A 29 -10.58 -2.39 -7.91
N HIS A 30 -11.03 -1.14 -7.91
CA HIS A 30 -12.46 -0.82 -8.02
C HIS A 30 -13.11 -1.51 -9.23
N LYS A 31 -12.41 -1.58 -10.39
CA LYS A 31 -12.93 -2.26 -11.59
C LYS A 31 -13.12 -3.77 -11.38
N ASP A 32 -12.21 -4.42 -10.66
CA ASP A 32 -12.30 -5.85 -10.39
C ASP A 32 -13.50 -6.15 -9.48
N ILE A 33 -13.74 -5.28 -8.50
CA ILE A 33 -14.90 -5.36 -7.61
C ILE A 33 -16.21 -5.17 -8.39
N LEU A 34 -16.26 -4.19 -9.30
CA LEU A 34 -17.43 -4.01 -10.17
C LEU A 34 -17.72 -5.25 -11.01
N LEU A 35 -16.68 -5.90 -11.54
CA LEU A 35 -16.80 -7.12 -12.33
C LEU A 35 -17.21 -8.34 -11.50
N ALA A 36 -16.85 -8.39 -10.22
CA ALA A 36 -17.27 -9.46 -9.31
C ALA A 36 -18.76 -9.36 -8.91
N PHE A 37 -19.34 -8.15 -9.00
CA PHE A 37 -20.71 -7.87 -8.56
C PHE A 37 -21.57 -7.22 -9.67
N PRO A 38 -21.67 -7.80 -10.88
CA PRO A 38 -22.33 -7.15 -12.02
C PRO A 38 -23.83 -6.94 -11.80
N LYS A 39 -24.47 -7.83 -11.04
CA LYS A 39 -25.92 -7.77 -10.73
C LYS A 39 -26.30 -6.62 -9.78
N TYR A 40 -25.34 -6.09 -9.02
CA TYR A 40 -25.59 -5.07 -7.99
C TYR A 40 -25.48 -3.63 -8.50
N LEU A 41 -25.23 -3.44 -9.81
CA LEU A 41 -25.11 -2.12 -10.47
C LEU A 41 -24.28 -1.10 -9.69
N LEU A 42 -23.20 -1.57 -9.07
CA LEU A 42 -22.31 -0.75 -8.27
C LEU A 42 -21.61 0.29 -9.16
N THR A 43 -21.26 1.43 -8.58
CA THR A 43 -20.41 2.43 -9.23
C THR A 43 -19.07 2.56 -8.49
N THR A 44 -18.06 3.10 -9.17
CA THR A 44 -16.78 3.44 -8.52
C THR A 44 -16.97 4.45 -7.38
N GLN A 45 -17.97 5.32 -7.49
CA GLN A 45 -18.34 6.27 -6.44
C GLN A 45 -18.91 5.55 -5.21
N THR A 46 -19.77 4.55 -5.41
CA THR A 46 -20.31 3.72 -4.33
C THR A 46 -19.20 3.03 -3.56
N ILE A 47 -18.25 2.40 -4.25
CA ILE A 47 -17.07 1.76 -3.63
C ILE A 47 -16.24 2.80 -2.85
N SER A 48 -15.98 3.96 -3.46
CA SER A 48 -15.21 5.03 -2.80
C SER A 48 -15.88 5.53 -1.52
N ASN A 49 -17.20 5.67 -1.52
CA ASN A 49 -17.97 6.09 -0.35
C ASN A 49 -17.95 5.04 0.76
N ILE A 50 -18.02 3.75 0.40
CA ILE A 50 -17.88 2.65 1.36
C ILE A 50 -16.51 2.73 2.07
N ILE A 51 -15.44 2.90 1.30
CA ILE A 51 -14.07 2.98 1.81
C ILE A 51 -13.87 4.21 2.71
N LYS A 52 -14.41 5.38 2.34
CA LYS A 52 -14.34 6.60 3.15
C LYS A 52 -15.03 6.47 4.50
N GLY A 53 -16.16 5.76 4.53
CA GLY A 53 -16.96 5.59 5.74
C GLY A 53 -16.34 4.63 6.77
N ILE A 54 -15.03 4.44 6.74
CA ILE A 54 -14.27 3.55 7.63
C ILE A 54 -13.07 4.33 8.14
N LYS A 55 -12.80 4.20 9.44
CA LYS A 55 -11.59 4.75 10.07
C LYS A 55 -10.67 3.59 10.42
N VAL A 56 -9.89 3.14 9.44
CA VAL A 56 -9.09 1.90 9.58
C VAL A 56 -8.04 2.04 10.69
N ALA A 57 -7.46 3.24 10.83
CA ALA A 57 -6.47 3.57 11.85
C ALA A 57 -6.94 3.19 13.27
N ASP A 58 -8.19 3.52 13.62
CA ASP A 58 -8.78 3.25 14.95
C ASP A 58 -8.77 1.75 15.31
N TYR A 59 -8.81 0.86 14.31
CA TYR A 59 -8.80 -0.60 14.49
C TYR A 59 -7.39 -1.19 14.60
N ILE A 60 -6.39 -0.54 13.99
CA ILE A 60 -4.99 -0.98 13.97
C ILE A 60 -4.31 -0.71 15.32
N ASP A 61 -4.71 0.34 16.03
CA ASP A 61 -4.08 0.73 17.29
C ASP A 61 -4.62 -0.03 18.50
N ASN A 62 -5.85 -0.54 18.42
CA ASN A 62 -6.54 -1.24 19.51
C ASN A 62 -6.52 -2.77 19.40
N SER A 63 -5.60 -3.36 18.63
CA SER A 63 -5.52 -4.83 18.53
C SER A 63 -4.38 -5.41 19.35
N GLU A 64 -4.68 -6.47 20.10
CA GLU A 64 -3.65 -7.35 20.64
C GLU A 64 -2.98 -8.10 19.49
N ILE A 65 -1.67 -7.88 19.34
CA ILE A 65 -0.86 -8.52 18.31
C ILE A 65 0.11 -9.45 19.02
N LYS A 66 0.07 -10.74 18.67
CA LYS A 66 1.11 -11.67 19.08
C LYS A 66 2.42 -11.25 18.41
N LYS A 67 3.34 -10.71 19.20
CA LYS A 67 4.66 -10.32 18.73
C LYS A 67 5.48 -11.55 18.33
N ILE A 68 6.33 -11.37 17.33
CA ILE A 68 7.29 -12.36 16.87
C ILE A 68 8.54 -12.24 17.74
N ASP A 69 8.92 -13.32 18.42
CA ASP A 69 10.16 -13.34 19.18
C ASP A 69 11.36 -13.55 18.26
N VAL A 70 12.08 -12.47 17.98
CA VAL A 70 13.26 -12.49 17.10
C VAL A 70 14.48 -13.03 17.85
N THR A 71 14.50 -12.90 19.17
CA THR A 71 15.61 -13.37 20.02
C THR A 71 15.70 -14.90 20.04
N ALA A 72 14.57 -15.57 19.84
CA ALA A 72 14.50 -17.02 19.68
C ALA A 72 14.90 -17.51 18.27
N LEU A 73 15.09 -16.62 17.29
CA LEU A 73 15.50 -16.99 15.94
C LEU A 73 17.03 -17.16 15.88
N ALA A 74 17.47 -18.19 15.17
CA ALA A 74 18.89 -18.55 15.08
C ALA A 74 19.81 -17.41 14.60
N GLU A 75 19.29 -16.49 13.78
CA GLU A 75 20.07 -15.37 13.23
C GLU A 75 19.85 -14.05 13.99
N ASN A 76 18.90 -13.98 14.94
CA ASN A 76 18.50 -12.79 15.70
C ASN A 76 18.59 -11.47 14.90
N LYS A 77 17.92 -11.44 13.75
CA LYS A 77 18.02 -10.31 12.79
C LYS A 77 16.67 -9.85 12.26
N ILE A 78 16.59 -8.57 11.95
CA ILE A 78 15.47 -7.94 11.26
C ILE A 78 15.98 -7.21 10.03
N HIS A 79 15.43 -7.60 8.88
CA HIS A 79 15.63 -6.89 7.63
C HIS A 79 14.58 -5.79 7.48
N ILE A 80 15.01 -4.62 7.04
CA ILE A 80 14.22 -3.40 6.87
C ILE A 80 14.40 -2.93 5.42
N ALA A 81 13.38 -3.12 4.59
CA ALA A 81 13.34 -2.62 3.23
C ALA A 81 12.61 -1.26 3.18
N LEU A 82 13.32 -0.25 2.66
CA LEU A 82 12.89 1.14 2.59
C LEU A 82 12.93 1.64 1.15
N ASP A 83 11.92 2.40 0.75
CA ASP A 83 11.85 3.03 -0.58
C ASP A 83 10.78 4.14 -0.59
N ASP A 84 10.88 5.06 -1.55
CA ASP A 84 9.92 6.14 -1.78
C ASP A 84 9.17 5.89 -3.11
N THR A 85 7.84 5.85 -3.07
CA THR A 85 6.98 5.88 -4.25
C THR A 85 6.16 7.16 -4.29
N PHE A 86 5.62 7.50 -5.47
CA PHE A 86 4.86 8.73 -5.65
C PHE A 86 3.51 8.47 -6.28
N LEU A 87 2.46 8.87 -5.59
CA LEU A 87 1.07 8.75 -6.04
C LEU A 87 0.43 10.13 -6.17
N LYS A 88 -0.65 10.22 -6.96
CA LYS A 88 -1.44 11.45 -7.11
C LYS A 88 -2.81 11.22 -6.48
N ALA A 89 -3.28 12.19 -5.72
CA ALA A 89 -4.62 12.16 -5.14
C ALA A 89 -5.28 13.54 -5.22
N PHE A 90 -6.61 13.55 -5.21
CA PHE A 90 -7.41 14.76 -5.07
C PHE A 90 -7.50 15.14 -3.59
N THR A 91 -6.99 16.32 -3.25
CA THR A 91 -7.15 16.91 -1.91
C THR A 91 -8.53 17.54 -1.77
N LYS A 92 -8.81 18.11 -0.59
CA LYS A 92 -9.96 19.01 -0.38
C LYS A 92 -10.07 20.01 -1.55
N ARG A 93 -11.30 20.27 -2.01
CA ARG A 93 -11.65 21.10 -3.19
C ARG A 93 -11.24 20.53 -4.57
N LYS A 94 -11.06 19.21 -4.69
CA LYS A 94 -10.72 18.52 -5.96
C LYS A 94 -9.41 18.98 -6.61
N LYS A 95 -8.49 19.58 -5.83
CA LYS A 95 -7.16 19.93 -6.33
C LYS A 95 -6.28 18.68 -6.40
N LYS A 96 -5.68 18.45 -7.56
CA LYS A 96 -4.74 17.34 -7.78
C LYS A 96 -3.41 17.66 -7.11
N SER A 97 -2.99 16.81 -6.19
CA SER A 97 -1.69 16.92 -5.52
C SER A 97 -0.90 15.62 -5.67
N LYS A 98 0.44 15.74 -5.67
CA LYS A 98 1.35 14.59 -5.70
C LYS A 98 1.86 14.36 -4.28
N PHE A 99 1.84 13.11 -3.86
CA PHE A 99 2.25 12.66 -2.54
C PHE A 99 3.46 11.75 -2.67
N ARG A 100 4.36 11.84 -1.70
CA ARG A 100 5.42 10.87 -1.46
C ARG A 100 4.90 9.86 -0.45
N ILE A 101 5.02 8.59 -0.78
CA ILE A 101 4.76 7.48 0.12
C ILE A 101 6.11 6.83 0.40
N ARG A 102 6.55 6.94 1.65
CA ARG A 102 7.73 6.26 2.14
C ARG A 102 7.31 4.91 2.69
N SER A 103 7.68 3.86 1.98
CA SER A 103 7.32 2.48 2.35
C SER A 103 8.33 1.90 3.35
N LEU A 104 7.80 1.22 4.36
CA LEU A 104 8.54 0.41 5.32
C LEU A 104 8.09 -1.04 5.15
N THR A 105 9.04 -1.97 5.08
CA THR A 105 8.75 -3.40 5.20
C THR A 105 9.82 -4.06 6.05
N THR A 106 9.40 -4.75 7.11
CA THR A 106 10.25 -5.52 8.01
C THR A 106 10.00 -7.01 7.83
N TYR A 107 11.04 -7.83 7.99
CA TYR A 107 10.95 -9.30 7.89
C TYR A 107 12.17 -9.97 8.53
N THR A 108 12.08 -11.25 8.89
CA THR A 108 13.17 -11.97 9.58
C THR A 108 13.99 -12.88 8.66
N GLY A 109 13.47 -13.19 7.47
CA GLY A 109 14.14 -14.06 6.51
C GLY A 109 13.22 -14.53 5.39
N HIS A 110 13.52 -15.72 4.85
CA HIS A 110 12.66 -16.40 3.88
C HIS A 110 11.95 -17.57 4.53
N ASP A 111 10.63 -17.67 4.31
CA ASP A 111 9.84 -18.81 4.76
C ASP A 111 10.26 -20.04 3.94
N LYS A 112 10.94 -21.00 4.58
CA LYS A 112 11.45 -22.19 3.89
C LYS A 112 10.34 -23.14 3.42
N LYS A 113 9.16 -23.11 4.04
CA LYS A 113 8.03 -24.00 3.72
C LYS A 113 7.24 -23.47 2.53
N GLU A 114 6.96 -22.16 2.52
CA GLU A 114 6.18 -21.56 1.45
C GLU A 114 7.04 -21.10 0.26
N SER A 115 8.36 -20.95 0.44
CA SER A 115 9.26 -20.57 -0.64
C SER A 115 9.49 -21.70 -1.64
N PHE A 116 9.42 -21.36 -2.92
CA PHE A 116 9.83 -22.23 -4.03
C PHE A 116 11.24 -21.87 -4.52
N ASN A 117 11.81 -22.70 -5.40
CA ASN A 117 13.15 -22.49 -5.97
C ASN A 117 13.30 -21.10 -6.64
N TYR A 118 12.26 -20.64 -7.35
CA TYR A 118 12.27 -19.37 -8.09
C TYR A 118 11.54 -18.22 -7.39
N ARG A 119 10.79 -18.48 -6.32
CA ARG A 119 10.00 -17.47 -5.61
C ARG A 119 10.18 -17.61 -4.11
N LYS A 120 10.90 -16.67 -3.51
CA LYS A 120 11.08 -16.59 -2.07
C LYS A 120 9.95 -15.78 -1.44
N ILE A 121 9.39 -16.30 -0.36
CA ILE A 121 8.37 -15.65 0.44
C ILE A 121 9.05 -15.14 1.71
N LEU A 122 8.75 -13.89 2.08
CA LEU A 122 9.33 -13.27 3.26
C LEU A 122 8.64 -13.79 4.52
N GLU A 123 9.43 -14.28 5.46
CA GLU A 123 8.95 -14.76 6.74
C GLU A 123 8.67 -13.61 7.69
N ASN A 124 7.59 -13.73 8.48
CA ASN A 124 7.21 -12.75 9.50
C ASN A 124 7.05 -11.31 9.00
N LYS A 125 6.78 -11.14 7.70
CA LYS A 125 6.73 -9.83 7.05
C LYS A 125 5.69 -8.89 7.68
N LYS A 126 6.09 -7.67 7.99
CA LYS A 126 5.21 -6.55 8.35
C LYS A 126 5.53 -5.33 7.50
N SER A 127 4.54 -4.52 7.19
CA SER A 127 4.69 -3.34 6.34
C SER A 127 3.95 -2.15 6.92
N ASP A 128 4.48 -0.97 6.63
CA ASP A 128 3.91 0.31 7.00
C ASP A 128 4.23 1.37 5.94
N TYR A 129 3.64 2.55 6.08
CA TYR A 129 3.98 3.67 5.24
C TYR A 129 3.78 5.03 5.90
N LYS A 130 4.57 6.00 5.45
CA LYS A 130 4.34 7.42 5.71
C LYS A 130 3.98 8.13 4.42
N MET A 131 2.80 8.75 4.36
CA MET A 131 2.36 9.53 3.21
C MET A 131 2.37 11.02 3.53
N VAL A 132 3.11 11.79 2.74
CA VAL A 132 3.20 13.25 2.87
C VAL A 132 3.06 13.92 1.51
N LYS A 133 2.64 15.18 1.48
CA LYS A 133 2.62 15.95 0.23
C LYS A 133 4.06 16.20 -0.23
N ILE A 134 4.28 16.21 -1.55
CA ILE A 134 5.60 16.60 -2.08
C ILE A 134 5.95 18.01 -1.59
N GLY A 135 7.21 18.19 -1.20
CA GLY A 135 7.72 19.43 -0.60
C GLY A 135 7.70 19.42 0.92
N GLN A 136 6.90 18.55 1.56
CA GLN A 136 6.98 18.36 3.01
C GLN A 136 8.20 17.50 3.36
N ALA A 137 9.07 18.06 4.19
CA ALA A 137 10.23 17.36 4.72
C ALA A 137 9.79 16.20 5.62
N ILE A 138 10.53 15.10 5.56
CA ILE A 138 10.49 14.02 6.53
C ILE A 138 11.88 13.99 7.12
N LYS A 139 12.04 14.37 8.38
CA LYS A 139 13.32 14.29 9.06
C LYS A 139 13.68 12.82 9.24
N THR A 140 14.93 12.47 8.98
CA THR A 140 15.37 11.07 9.06
C THR A 140 15.26 10.55 10.49
N VAL A 141 15.64 11.35 11.49
CA VAL A 141 15.56 11.00 12.92
C VAL A 141 14.12 10.67 13.33
N ASP A 142 13.16 11.55 13.08
CA ASP A 142 11.74 11.28 13.39
C ASP A 142 11.22 10.01 12.69
N TYR A 143 11.72 9.71 11.49
CA TYR A 143 11.33 8.50 10.77
C TYR A 143 11.99 7.24 11.35
N VAL A 144 13.18 7.34 11.94
CA VAL A 144 13.80 6.23 12.68
C VAL A 144 12.96 5.87 13.90
N ASP A 145 12.44 6.85 14.64
CA ASP A 145 11.54 6.61 15.77
C ASP A 145 10.27 5.87 15.32
N GLU A 146 9.70 6.25 14.18
CA GLU A 146 8.56 5.54 13.58
C GLU A 146 8.90 4.09 13.20
N ILE A 147 10.09 3.84 12.64
CA ILE A 147 10.58 2.49 12.33
C ILE A 147 10.73 1.66 13.61
N LEU A 148 11.32 2.23 14.66
CA LEU A 148 11.50 1.53 15.95
C LEU A 148 10.15 1.23 16.62
N ASN A 149 9.20 2.18 16.58
CA ASN A 149 7.84 1.95 17.06
C ASN A 149 7.15 0.83 16.28
N HIS A 150 7.30 0.81 14.95
CA HIS A 150 6.80 -0.28 14.13
C HIS A 150 7.44 -1.62 14.51
N ILE A 151 8.76 -1.68 14.70
CA ILE A 151 9.45 -2.91 15.10
C ILE A 151 8.96 -3.36 16.48
N ASN A 152 8.92 -2.46 17.47
CA ASN A 152 8.45 -2.76 18.83
C ASN A 152 6.98 -3.22 18.86
N LYS A 153 6.16 -2.78 17.91
CA LYS A 153 4.76 -3.22 17.79
C LYS A 153 4.65 -4.69 17.41
N TYR A 154 5.53 -5.20 16.54
CA TYR A 154 5.41 -6.54 15.96
C TYR A 154 6.44 -7.56 16.43
N TYR A 155 7.58 -7.12 16.96
CA TYR A 155 8.71 -7.99 17.29
C TYR A 155 9.15 -7.80 18.74
N ILE A 156 9.60 -8.89 19.37
CA ILE A 156 10.37 -8.87 20.61
C ILE A 156 11.83 -8.92 20.18
N ILE A 157 12.59 -7.90 20.57
CA ILE A 157 13.99 -7.70 20.23
C ILE A 157 14.82 -7.48 21.50
N ASN A 158 16.13 -7.65 21.40
CA ASN A 158 17.09 -7.37 22.46
C ASN A 158 18.25 -6.50 21.94
N SER A 159 19.22 -6.22 22.80
CA SER A 159 20.43 -5.45 22.44
C SER A 159 21.26 -6.10 21.34
N ASP A 160 21.16 -7.43 21.19
CA ASP A 160 21.97 -8.21 20.25
C ASP A 160 21.27 -8.39 18.90
N THR A 161 20.02 -7.91 18.77
CA THR A 161 19.26 -8.00 17.53
C THR A 161 19.92 -7.17 16.44
N LYS A 162 20.29 -7.82 15.33
CA LYS A 162 20.95 -7.18 14.20
C LYS A 162 19.93 -6.57 13.24
N PHE A 163 20.10 -5.30 12.92
CA PHE A 163 19.31 -4.63 11.89
C PHE A 163 20.04 -4.64 10.55
N ILE A 164 19.30 -4.93 9.49
CA ILE A 164 19.80 -4.87 8.11
C ILE A 164 18.87 -3.95 7.33
N VAL A 165 19.35 -2.77 6.96
CA VAL A 165 18.58 -1.75 6.25
C VAL A 165 18.95 -1.77 4.77
N GLY A 166 17.95 -1.84 3.89
CA GLY A 166 18.20 -1.80 2.46
C GLY A 166 17.19 -0.99 1.66
N GLY A 167 17.64 -0.46 0.53
CA GLY A 167 16.83 0.41 -0.33
C GLY A 167 17.54 0.88 -1.59
N ASP A 168 16.95 1.86 -2.28
CA ASP A 168 17.35 2.32 -3.61
C ASP A 168 18.66 3.16 -3.69
N GLY A 169 19.34 3.38 -2.56
CA GLY A 169 20.54 4.22 -2.51
C GLY A 169 20.28 5.69 -2.21
N ALA A 170 19.05 6.07 -1.84
CA ALA A 170 18.78 7.41 -1.35
C ALA A 170 19.53 7.69 -0.03
N ARG A 171 20.09 8.91 0.10
CA ARG A 171 20.93 9.32 1.25
C ARG A 171 20.24 9.13 2.61
N TRP A 172 18.93 9.34 2.69
CA TRP A 172 18.19 9.18 3.93
C TRP A 172 18.13 7.71 4.38
N ILE A 173 18.25 6.73 3.48
CA ILE A 173 18.24 5.29 3.80
C ILE A 173 19.56 4.89 4.45
N SER A 174 20.69 5.35 3.90
CA SER A 174 22.00 5.10 4.53
C SER A 174 22.14 5.85 5.85
N GLU A 175 21.51 7.03 5.98
CA GLU A 175 21.42 7.74 7.26
C GLU A 175 20.58 6.96 8.29
N VAL A 176 19.43 6.38 7.92
CA VAL A 176 18.67 5.45 8.78
C VAL A 176 19.55 4.28 9.24
N ALA A 177 20.28 3.66 8.31
CA ALA A 177 21.17 2.55 8.64
C ALA A 177 22.24 2.96 9.67
N ASN A 178 22.86 4.13 9.49
CA ASN A 178 23.84 4.65 10.43
C ASN A 178 23.25 4.93 11.82
N ILE A 179 22.07 5.55 11.90
CA ILE A 179 21.41 5.87 13.19
C ILE A 179 21.04 4.58 13.93
N LEU A 180 20.57 3.56 13.21
CA LEU A 180 20.21 2.26 13.79
C LEU A 180 21.41 1.34 14.06
N ALA A 181 22.64 1.79 13.77
CA ALA A 181 23.84 0.95 13.75
C ALA A 181 23.64 -0.36 12.95
N ALA A 182 22.90 -0.26 11.84
CA ALA A 182 22.47 -1.36 11.00
C ALA A 182 23.43 -1.62 9.83
N GLU A 183 23.47 -2.86 9.37
CA GLU A 183 24.13 -3.22 8.12
C GLU A 183 23.36 -2.66 6.93
N TYR A 184 24.05 -2.00 6.00
CA TYR A 184 23.42 -1.37 4.84
C TYR A 184 23.47 -2.28 3.61
N VAL A 185 22.38 -2.39 2.85
CA VAL A 185 22.29 -3.18 1.61
C VAL A 185 21.71 -2.33 0.48
N LEU A 186 22.41 -2.25 -0.65
CA LEU A 186 21.91 -1.56 -1.83
C LEU A 186 20.93 -2.44 -2.62
N ASP A 187 19.82 -1.88 -3.08
CA ASP A 187 18.90 -2.58 -3.96
C ASP A 187 19.55 -2.88 -5.33
N LYS A 188 19.78 -4.17 -5.56
CA LYS A 188 20.32 -4.72 -6.80
C LYS A 188 19.50 -4.36 -8.03
N PHE A 189 18.17 -4.36 -7.95
CA PHE A 189 17.32 -4.05 -9.09
C PHE A 189 17.51 -2.61 -9.56
N HIS A 190 17.51 -1.66 -8.61
CA HIS A 190 17.71 -0.25 -8.87
C HIS A 190 19.10 0.03 -9.46
N ALA A 191 20.16 -0.52 -8.84
CA ALA A 191 21.52 -0.37 -9.31
C ALA A 191 21.73 -0.97 -10.71
N LEU A 192 21.27 -2.20 -10.94
CA LEU A 192 21.39 -2.84 -12.26
C LEU A 192 20.55 -2.16 -13.34
N ARG A 193 19.40 -1.57 -12.99
CA ARG A 193 18.60 -0.76 -13.93
C ARG A 193 19.37 0.47 -14.40
N LEU A 194 20.11 1.12 -13.50
CA LEU A 194 20.98 2.25 -13.84
C LEU A 194 22.13 1.83 -14.75
N ILE A 195 22.84 0.75 -14.41
CA ILE A 195 23.93 0.20 -15.24
C ILE A 195 23.42 -0.24 -16.61
N LYS A 196 22.30 -0.98 -16.65
CA LYS A 196 21.62 -1.39 -17.89
C LYS A 196 21.29 -0.20 -18.77
N SER A 197 20.97 0.95 -18.20
CA SER A 197 20.64 2.15 -18.96
C SER A 197 21.87 2.79 -19.65
N LEU A 198 23.09 2.48 -19.21
CA LEU A 198 24.34 2.86 -19.90
C LEU A 198 24.58 1.99 -21.13
N LEU A 199 24.20 0.72 -21.02
CA LEU A 199 24.49 -0.31 -22.00
C LEU A 199 23.35 -0.40 -23.02
N SER A 200 23.63 -0.22 -24.30
CA SER A 200 22.64 -0.47 -25.37
C SER A 200 22.45 -1.98 -25.61
N ILE A 201 22.03 -2.70 -24.56
CA ILE A 201 21.99 -4.18 -24.49
C ILE A 201 21.15 -4.79 -25.62
N ARG A 202 20.17 -4.06 -26.16
CA ARG A 202 19.25 -4.58 -27.19
C ARG A 202 19.92 -4.90 -28.52
N THR A 203 21.08 -4.29 -28.82
CA THR A 203 21.66 -4.34 -30.17
C THR A 203 23.08 -4.91 -30.22
N SER A 204 23.73 -5.14 -29.07
CA SER A 204 25.15 -5.53 -29.02
C SER A 204 25.41 -6.66 -28.03
N GLU A 205 26.00 -7.76 -28.53
CA GLU A 205 26.41 -8.91 -27.70
C GLU A 205 27.51 -8.52 -26.71
N TYR A 206 28.41 -7.60 -27.10
CA TYR A 206 29.40 -7.01 -26.21
C TYR A 206 28.75 -6.34 -24.99
N HIS A 207 27.72 -5.52 -25.21
CA HIS A 207 26.99 -4.86 -24.11
C HIS A 207 26.19 -5.84 -23.26
N LYS A 208 25.64 -6.93 -23.84
CA LYS A 208 24.99 -8.00 -23.07
C LYS A 208 25.98 -8.72 -22.16
N ASN A 209 27.15 -9.10 -22.68
CA ASN A 209 28.17 -9.79 -21.90
C ASN A 209 28.72 -8.94 -20.77
N ASN A 210 28.96 -7.65 -21.02
CA ASN A 210 29.37 -6.73 -19.96
C ASN A 210 28.27 -6.50 -18.92
N PHE A 211 26.99 -6.49 -19.32
CA PHE A 211 25.92 -6.44 -18.33
C PHE A 211 25.88 -7.71 -17.46
N LYS A 212 26.08 -8.91 -18.04
CA LYS A 212 26.21 -10.16 -17.26
C LYS A 212 27.36 -10.08 -16.26
N LYS A 213 28.53 -9.58 -16.68
CA LYS A 213 29.68 -9.33 -15.78
C LYS A 213 29.31 -8.36 -14.66
N ALA A 214 28.62 -7.25 -14.98
CA ALA A 214 28.15 -6.31 -13.96
C ALA A 214 27.19 -6.97 -12.94
N GLN A 215 26.29 -7.84 -13.40
CA GLN A 215 25.41 -8.62 -12.53
C GLN A 215 26.19 -9.55 -11.61
N GLU A 216 27.22 -10.22 -12.13
CA GLU A 216 28.10 -11.10 -11.38
C GLU A 216 28.89 -10.33 -10.32
N PHE A 217 29.59 -9.25 -10.72
CA PHE A 217 30.37 -8.41 -9.82
C PHE A 217 29.51 -7.84 -8.69
N PHE A 218 28.32 -7.32 -9.02
CA PHE A 218 27.38 -6.84 -8.01
C PHE A 218 26.98 -7.95 -7.03
N SER A 219 26.65 -9.14 -7.52
CA SER A 219 26.20 -10.26 -6.68
C SER A 219 27.31 -10.83 -5.79
N LYS A 220 28.58 -10.61 -6.15
CA LYS A 220 29.76 -11.01 -5.38
C LYS A 220 30.32 -9.88 -4.51
N GLY A 221 29.67 -8.71 -4.46
CA GLY A 221 30.16 -7.54 -3.74
C GLY A 221 31.44 -6.91 -4.30
N LYS A 222 31.81 -7.21 -5.56
CA LYS A 222 33.04 -6.75 -6.22
C LYS A 222 32.87 -5.32 -6.78
N VAL A 223 32.93 -4.33 -5.91
CA VAL A 223 32.67 -2.93 -6.28
C VAL A 223 33.74 -2.35 -7.20
N ASP A 224 35.01 -2.66 -6.97
CA ASP A 224 36.11 -2.13 -7.79
C ASP A 224 36.05 -2.65 -9.24
N ASP A 225 35.81 -3.95 -9.42
CA ASP A 225 35.57 -4.56 -10.73
C ASP A 225 34.38 -3.88 -11.45
N LEU A 226 33.32 -3.53 -10.71
CA LEU A 226 32.15 -2.85 -11.24
C LEU A 226 32.45 -1.39 -11.65
N LEU A 227 33.22 -0.66 -10.84
CA LEU A 227 33.63 0.72 -11.14
C LEU A 227 34.55 0.76 -12.36
N GLN A 228 35.52 -0.17 -12.44
CA GLN A 228 36.41 -0.30 -13.60
C GLN A 228 35.62 -0.62 -14.88
N LEU A 229 34.65 -1.52 -14.80
CA LEU A 229 33.77 -1.84 -15.93
C LEU A 229 32.98 -0.60 -16.41
N ILE A 230 32.45 0.21 -15.48
CA ILE A 230 31.72 1.44 -15.81
C ILE A 230 32.65 2.49 -16.42
N GLU A 231 33.86 2.62 -15.88
CA GLU A 231 34.88 3.57 -16.35
C GLU A 231 35.37 3.28 -17.76
N GLY A 232 35.47 1.99 -18.13
CA GLY A 232 35.80 1.57 -19.50
C GLY A 232 34.87 2.13 -20.59
N TYR A 233 33.64 2.54 -20.24
CA TYR A 233 32.71 3.16 -21.18
C TYR A 233 32.93 4.66 -21.42
N LYS A 234 33.79 5.33 -20.64
CA LYS A 234 34.06 6.76 -20.82
C LYS A 234 34.67 7.06 -22.20
N GLY A 235 35.47 6.13 -22.74
CA GLY A 235 36.17 6.30 -24.03
C GLY A 235 35.29 6.17 -25.29
N ASP A 236 34.10 5.59 -25.19
CA ASP A 236 33.33 5.14 -26.36
C ASP A 236 32.22 6.10 -26.82
N LEU A 237 31.99 7.24 -26.14
CA LEU A 237 30.66 7.88 -26.18
C LEU A 237 30.66 9.44 -26.22
N LEU A 238 29.72 9.99 -27.01
CA LEU A 238 29.36 11.42 -27.11
C LEU A 238 29.08 12.07 -25.74
N ILE A 239 29.34 13.37 -25.60
CA ILE A 239 29.24 14.19 -24.37
C ILE A 239 28.01 13.89 -23.48
N PRO A 240 26.76 13.77 -23.99
CA PRO A 240 25.58 13.50 -23.14
C PRO A 240 25.60 12.14 -22.43
N LYS A 241 26.36 11.17 -22.96
CA LYS A 241 26.52 9.86 -22.35
C LYS A 241 27.60 9.86 -21.27
N GLN A 242 28.60 10.74 -21.36
CA GLN A 242 29.64 10.85 -20.32
C GLN A 242 29.07 11.33 -18.98
N ASP A 243 28.18 12.32 -18.98
CA ASP A 243 27.49 12.77 -17.75
C ASP A 243 26.71 11.62 -17.10
N LYS A 244 26.07 10.78 -17.92
CA LYS A 244 25.31 9.63 -17.45
C LYS A 244 26.23 8.58 -16.83
N ILE A 245 27.36 8.29 -17.46
CA ILE A 245 28.38 7.37 -16.92
C ILE A 245 28.88 7.90 -15.58
N GLN A 246 29.23 9.18 -15.49
CA GLN A 246 29.73 9.78 -14.26
C GLN A 246 28.70 9.72 -13.13
N LYS A 247 27.41 9.95 -13.43
CA LYS A 247 26.31 9.79 -12.47
C LYS A 247 26.20 8.36 -11.95
N VAL A 248 26.26 7.36 -12.83
CA VAL A 248 26.19 5.95 -12.42
C VAL A 248 27.45 5.54 -11.64
N TYR A 249 28.63 5.95 -12.09
CA TYR A 249 29.89 5.74 -11.39
C TYR A 249 29.83 6.30 -9.96
N ASN A 250 29.42 7.56 -9.81
CA ASN A 250 29.26 8.19 -8.50
C ASN A 250 28.21 7.48 -7.64
N TYR A 251 27.09 7.06 -8.23
CA TYR A 251 26.07 6.31 -7.52
C TYR A 251 26.59 4.99 -6.94
N ILE A 252 27.34 4.20 -7.74
CA ILE A 252 27.96 2.95 -7.30
C ILE A 252 29.02 3.23 -6.23
N LYS A 253 29.89 4.23 -6.46
CA LYS A 253 30.93 4.62 -5.52
C LYS A 253 30.37 5.05 -4.17
N CYS A 254 29.33 5.88 -4.15
CA CYS A 254 28.71 6.36 -2.91
C CYS A 254 27.96 5.25 -2.15
N ASN A 255 27.50 4.21 -2.84
CA ASN A 255 26.79 3.08 -2.24
C ASN A 255 27.66 1.83 -2.08
N ARG A 256 28.99 1.97 -2.09
CA ARG A 256 29.98 0.87 -1.98
C ARG A 256 29.63 -0.13 -0.88
N LYS A 257 29.46 0.35 0.36
CA LYS A 257 29.13 -0.51 1.51
C LYS A 257 27.91 -1.39 1.25
N GLY A 258 26.87 -0.81 0.65
CA GLY A 258 25.63 -1.54 0.35
C GLY A 258 25.78 -2.64 -0.70
N ILE A 259 26.78 -2.52 -1.59
CA ILE A 259 27.10 -3.53 -2.60
C ILE A 259 28.02 -4.60 -2.00
N GLU A 260 29.03 -4.19 -1.23
CA GLU A 260 29.94 -5.10 -0.53
C GLU A 260 29.19 -6.07 0.39
N SER A 261 28.06 -5.65 0.97
CA SER A 261 27.19 -6.51 1.79
C SER A 261 26.75 -7.81 1.10
N TYR A 262 26.69 -7.86 -0.23
CA TYR A 262 26.32 -9.07 -0.97
C TYR A 262 27.36 -10.20 -0.87
N GLN A 263 28.56 -9.95 -0.33
CA GLN A 263 29.54 -11.00 -0.04
C GLN A 263 29.17 -11.84 1.19
N TYR A 264 28.30 -11.34 2.06
CA TYR A 264 27.96 -11.99 3.32
C TYR A 264 26.67 -12.82 3.21
N SER A 265 26.66 -13.98 3.88
CA SER A 265 25.52 -14.91 3.90
C SER A 265 24.25 -14.32 4.51
N TRP A 266 24.38 -13.31 5.39
CA TRP A 266 23.23 -12.64 5.99
C TRP A 266 22.49 -11.71 5.01
N CYS A 267 23.10 -11.35 3.87
CA CYS A 267 22.50 -10.44 2.90
C CYS A 267 21.49 -11.16 2.00
N LEU A 268 20.20 -10.87 2.21
CA LEU A 268 19.10 -11.41 1.39
C LEU A 268 18.76 -10.52 0.17
N GLY A 269 19.45 -9.39 0.02
CA GLY A 269 19.08 -8.34 -0.93
C GLY A 269 17.90 -7.48 -0.45
N VAL A 270 17.29 -6.73 -1.38
CA VAL A 270 16.20 -5.79 -1.08
C VAL A 270 14.99 -6.11 -1.94
N CYS A 271 13.80 -6.16 -1.34
CA CYS A 271 12.55 -6.51 -2.01
C CYS A 271 11.62 -5.31 -2.28
N ALA A 272 12.13 -4.08 -2.15
CA ALA A 272 11.31 -2.88 -2.05
C ALA A 272 10.44 -2.60 -3.29
N GLU A 273 10.97 -2.78 -4.51
CA GLU A 273 10.18 -2.60 -5.75
C GLU A 273 8.96 -3.55 -5.79
N GLY A 274 9.13 -4.80 -5.34
CA GLY A 274 8.02 -5.75 -5.22
C GLY A 274 6.94 -5.27 -4.24
N GLN A 275 7.36 -4.76 -3.08
CA GLN A 275 6.44 -4.20 -2.08
C GLN A 275 5.72 -2.95 -2.61
N ILE A 276 6.44 -2.03 -3.27
CA ILE A 276 5.85 -0.84 -3.90
C ILE A 276 4.79 -1.24 -4.92
N SER A 277 5.15 -2.17 -5.80
CA SER A 277 4.28 -2.61 -6.89
C SER A 277 2.98 -3.23 -6.35
N HIS A 278 3.09 -4.17 -5.42
CA HIS A 278 1.96 -4.98 -4.97
C HIS A 278 1.10 -4.29 -3.90
N ASN A 279 1.69 -3.47 -3.03
CA ASN A 279 0.95 -2.87 -1.91
C ASN A 279 0.41 -1.47 -2.23
N TYR A 280 1.04 -0.73 -3.15
CA TYR A 280 0.70 0.68 -3.40
C TYR A 280 0.26 0.96 -4.83
N LYS A 281 0.99 0.46 -5.84
CA LYS A 281 0.67 0.76 -7.25
C LYS A 281 -0.50 -0.09 -7.75
N GLN A 282 -0.52 -1.38 -7.42
CA GLN A 282 -1.55 -2.32 -7.88
C GLN A 282 -2.95 -1.95 -7.39
N THR A 283 -3.08 -1.44 -6.17
CA THR A 283 -4.37 -1.08 -5.54
C THR A 283 -5.10 0.04 -6.30
N LEU A 284 -4.37 0.95 -6.95
CA LEU A 284 -4.93 1.99 -7.83
C LEU A 284 -5.36 1.46 -9.20
N GLY A 285 -4.69 0.42 -9.69
CA GLY A 285 -4.88 -0.16 -11.01
C GLY A 285 -4.17 0.55 -12.15
N TYR A 286 -4.39 0.05 -13.37
CA TYR A 286 -3.80 0.63 -14.59
C TYR A 286 -4.55 1.88 -15.05
N GLY A 287 -3.80 2.79 -15.67
CA GLY A 287 -4.25 4.13 -16.07
C GLY A 287 -4.00 5.14 -14.95
N ALA A 288 -3.84 6.42 -15.31
CA ALA A 288 -3.56 7.51 -14.36
C ALA A 288 -4.78 7.84 -13.47
N LYS A 289 -5.31 6.85 -12.76
CA LYS A 289 -6.44 6.99 -11.84
C LYS A 289 -6.00 7.77 -10.61
N ILE A 290 -6.85 8.70 -10.22
CA ILE A 290 -6.61 9.60 -9.10
C ILE A 290 -7.82 9.46 -8.21
N LEU A 291 -7.59 8.91 -7.02
CA LEU A 291 -8.60 8.84 -5.97
C LEU A 291 -8.53 10.13 -5.14
N ASN A 292 -9.54 10.36 -4.32
CA ASN A 292 -9.40 11.37 -3.28
C ASN A 292 -8.44 10.86 -2.19
N GLU A 293 -7.82 11.79 -1.48
CA GLU A 293 -6.79 11.55 -0.46
C GLU A 293 -7.25 10.57 0.64
N GLU A 294 -8.45 10.77 1.17
CA GLU A 294 -9.02 9.93 2.24
C GLU A 294 -9.29 8.49 1.78
N THR A 295 -9.88 8.30 0.60
CA THR A 295 -10.07 6.96 0.01
C THR A 295 -8.72 6.30 -0.22
N LEU A 296 -7.71 7.04 -0.69
CA LEU A 296 -6.37 6.48 -0.90
C LEU A 296 -5.75 6.00 0.42
N HIS A 297 -5.81 6.82 1.48
CA HIS A 297 -5.33 6.43 2.81
C HIS A 297 -6.02 5.16 3.31
N ASN A 298 -7.35 5.15 3.39
CA ASN A 298 -8.10 4.00 3.88
C ASN A 298 -7.86 2.73 3.06
N MET A 299 -7.65 2.83 1.75
CA MET A 299 -7.29 1.67 0.91
C MET A 299 -5.93 1.10 1.28
N LEU A 300 -4.93 1.97 1.46
CA LEU A 300 -3.58 1.55 1.84
C LEU A 300 -3.58 0.96 3.26
N ASP A 301 -4.27 1.61 4.20
CA ASP A 301 -4.42 1.14 5.58
C ASP A 301 -5.08 -0.24 5.62
N LEU A 302 -6.19 -0.46 4.89
CA LEU A 302 -6.85 -1.78 4.82
C LEU A 302 -5.90 -2.84 4.26
N ARG A 303 -5.15 -2.49 3.20
CA ARG A 303 -4.21 -3.40 2.56
C ARG A 303 -3.09 -3.80 3.52
N LEU A 304 -2.46 -2.85 4.19
CA LEU A 304 -1.35 -3.11 5.10
C LEU A 304 -1.82 -3.77 6.39
N ALA A 305 -2.99 -3.40 6.92
CA ALA A 305 -3.60 -4.10 8.06
C ALA A 305 -3.78 -5.59 7.74
N LYS A 306 -4.38 -5.92 6.57
CA LYS A 306 -4.54 -7.33 6.18
C LYS A 306 -3.20 -8.04 6.00
N LEU A 307 -2.23 -7.39 5.36
CA LEU A 307 -0.88 -7.93 5.17
C LEU A 307 -0.17 -8.20 6.51
N ASN A 308 -0.39 -7.34 7.50
CA ASN A 308 0.17 -7.48 8.85
C ASN A 308 -0.60 -8.50 9.70
N GLY A 309 -1.64 -9.15 9.17
CA GLY A 309 -2.43 -10.17 9.86
C GLY A 309 -3.59 -9.61 10.69
N PHE A 310 -3.87 -8.30 10.60
CA PHE A 310 -5.05 -7.73 11.22
C PHE A 310 -6.30 -8.14 10.44
N LYS A 311 -7.39 -8.21 11.20
CA LYS A 311 -8.71 -8.45 10.65
C LYS A 311 -9.61 -7.24 10.95
N PRO A 312 -9.28 -6.05 10.41
CA PRO A 312 -10.01 -4.83 10.72
C PRO A 312 -11.49 -4.93 10.35
N ILE A 313 -11.80 -5.70 9.30
CA ILE A 313 -13.16 -5.94 8.83
C ILE A 313 -13.96 -6.78 9.85
N GLU A 314 -13.35 -7.78 10.49
CA GLU A 314 -14.05 -8.57 11.53
C GLU A 314 -14.37 -7.72 12.77
N LYS A 315 -13.49 -6.79 13.16
CA LYS A 315 -13.77 -5.84 14.24
C LYS A 315 -14.84 -4.83 13.87
N LEU A 316 -14.80 -4.28 12.66
CA LEU A 316 -15.87 -3.43 12.11
C LEU A 316 -17.23 -4.13 12.16
N ILE A 317 -17.29 -5.43 11.86
CA ILE A 317 -18.51 -6.23 11.98
C ILE A 317 -19.00 -6.28 13.42
N GLN A 318 -18.11 -6.53 14.39
CA GLN A 318 -18.50 -6.64 15.80
C GLN A 318 -19.10 -5.33 16.32
N GLU A 319 -18.48 -4.20 16.01
CA GLU A 319 -18.99 -2.87 16.40
C GLU A 319 -20.31 -2.52 15.71
N GLU A 320 -20.43 -2.72 14.39
CA GLU A 320 -21.67 -2.46 13.67
C GLU A 320 -22.81 -3.39 14.17
N LEU A 321 -22.51 -4.64 14.56
CA LEU A 321 -23.48 -5.55 15.18
C LEU A 321 -23.89 -5.11 16.59
N ILE A 322 -22.96 -4.59 17.40
CA ILE A 322 -23.26 -4.04 18.73
C ILE A 322 -24.18 -2.82 18.60
N GLU A 323 -23.86 -1.89 17.69
CA GLU A 323 -24.73 -0.74 17.41
C GLU A 323 -26.14 -1.19 16.99
N LEU A 324 -26.23 -2.16 16.07
CA LEU A 324 -27.53 -2.66 15.59
C LEU A 324 -28.35 -3.30 16.71
N LYS A 325 -27.70 -4.01 17.65
CA LYS A 325 -28.37 -4.57 18.84
C LYS A 325 -28.86 -3.46 19.77
N GLN A 326 -28.02 -2.46 20.05
CA GLN A 326 -28.38 -1.31 20.89
C GLN A 326 -29.55 -0.51 20.30
N VAL A 327 -29.57 -0.30 18.99
CA VAL A 327 -30.70 0.36 18.29
C VAL A 327 -31.96 -0.49 18.35
N ASP A 328 -31.87 -1.82 18.21
CA ASP A 328 -33.02 -2.72 18.33
C ASP A 328 -33.59 -2.73 19.76
N GLU A 329 -32.71 -2.70 20.79
CA GLU A 329 -33.11 -2.54 22.19
C GLU A 329 -33.73 -1.17 22.48
N PHE A 330 -33.11 -0.08 22.02
CA PHE A 330 -33.67 1.26 22.15
C PHE A 330 -35.05 1.39 21.49
N ASN A 331 -35.22 0.82 20.29
CA ASN A 331 -36.52 0.80 19.60
C ASN A 331 -37.57 -0.06 20.31
N LYS A 332 -37.16 -1.12 21.01
CA LYS A 332 -38.07 -1.91 21.86
C LYS A 332 -38.50 -1.12 23.09
N ILE A 333 -37.56 -0.43 23.75
CA ILE A 333 -37.82 0.41 24.93
C ILE A 333 -38.72 1.59 24.55
N THR A 334 -38.43 2.30 23.45
CA THR A 334 -39.27 3.41 22.97
C THR A 334 -40.63 2.94 22.48
N ARG A 335 -40.76 1.79 21.81
CA ARG A 335 -42.06 1.19 21.51
C ARG A 335 -42.85 0.86 22.78
N TRP A 336 -42.18 0.42 23.84
CA TRP A 336 -42.81 0.14 25.13
C TRP A 336 -43.27 1.44 25.85
N ILE A 337 -42.52 2.53 25.67
CA ILE A 337 -42.90 3.86 26.16
C ILE A 337 -44.06 4.46 25.33
N ASP A 338 -44.09 4.26 24.02
CA ASP A 338 -45.17 4.74 23.12
C ASP A 338 -46.46 3.92 23.20
N THR A 339 -46.42 2.68 23.68
CA THR A 339 -47.64 1.87 23.87
C THR A 339 -48.58 2.39 24.96
N ASN A 340 -48.13 3.32 25.81
CA ASN A 340 -48.97 3.97 26.82
C ASN A 340 -49.63 5.28 26.35
N ASN A 341 -49.36 5.75 25.12
CA ASN A 341 -49.95 6.96 24.54
C ASN A 341 -50.24 6.80 23.04
N ILE A 342 -51.02 5.79 22.68
CA ILE A 342 -51.49 5.62 21.30
C ILE A 342 -52.57 6.67 21.00
N VAL A 343 -52.17 7.79 20.41
CA VAL A 343 -53.06 8.59 19.55
C VAL A 343 -52.81 8.13 18.12
N GLU A 344 -53.84 7.60 17.47
CA GLU A 344 -53.79 7.16 16.06
C GLU A 344 -53.27 8.28 15.15
N TYR A 345 -52.08 8.07 14.56
CA TYR A 345 -51.60 8.93 13.48
C TYR A 345 -52.27 8.51 12.17
N LYS A 346 -53.26 9.28 11.71
CA LYS A 346 -53.82 9.15 10.36
C LYS A 346 -52.83 9.69 9.32
N ILE A 347 -52.43 8.83 8.39
CA ILE A 347 -51.62 9.19 7.23
C ILE A 347 -52.42 10.15 6.33
N HIS A 348 -51.96 11.39 6.20
CA HIS A 348 -52.46 12.28 5.15
C HIS A 348 -51.93 11.80 3.80
N GLN A 349 -52.85 11.40 2.90
CA GLN A 349 -52.54 11.14 1.50
C GLN A 349 -52.10 12.45 0.84
N GLY A 350 -50.85 12.50 0.41
CA GLY A 350 -50.36 13.54 -0.50
C GLY A 350 -48.89 13.87 -0.32
N SER A 351 -48.01 13.21 -1.08
CA SER A 351 -47.16 13.85 -2.10
C SER A 351 -46.04 12.94 -2.63
N THR A 352 -46.34 12.33 -3.78
CA THR A 352 -45.46 12.20 -4.96
C THR A 352 -44.62 10.90 -5.10
N PRO A 353 -44.58 10.30 -6.31
CA PRO A 353 -44.52 8.86 -6.52
C PRO A 353 -43.13 8.31 -6.90
N ILE A 354 -43.08 6.97 -6.87
CA ILE A 354 -42.04 6.11 -7.48
C ILE A 354 -41.87 6.48 -8.96
N ILE A 355 -40.65 6.88 -9.37
CA ILE A 355 -40.27 6.94 -10.78
C ILE A 355 -39.26 5.82 -11.05
N TYR A 356 -39.68 4.87 -11.89
CA TYR A 356 -38.80 3.95 -12.59
C TYR A 356 -38.08 4.69 -13.72
N SER A 357 -36.77 4.47 -13.83
CA SER A 357 -35.97 4.95 -14.96
C SER A 357 -36.29 4.15 -16.24
N GLY A 358 -36.66 4.82 -17.32
CA GLY A 358 -36.59 4.23 -18.66
C GLY A 358 -37.53 4.84 -19.70
N SER A 359 -37.02 5.81 -20.47
CA SER A 359 -37.21 6.00 -21.93
C SER A 359 -37.14 7.49 -22.32
N ASN A 360 -36.11 7.83 -23.09
CA ASN A 360 -36.04 9.08 -23.85
C ASN A 360 -37.01 8.97 -25.04
N ALA A 361 -38.20 9.59 -24.96
CA ALA A 361 -39.01 9.90 -26.15
C ALA A 361 -40.11 10.95 -25.93
N TYR A 362 -40.60 11.19 -24.71
CA TYR A 362 -41.80 12.04 -24.48
C TYR A 362 -41.51 13.43 -23.87
N GLY A 363 -40.35 14.02 -24.18
CA GLY A 363 -39.96 15.35 -23.66
C GLY A 363 -40.50 16.57 -24.42
N LYS A 364 -41.33 16.38 -25.47
CA LYS A 364 -41.79 17.50 -26.34
C LYS A 364 -43.29 17.61 -26.59
N ALA A 365 -44.14 16.80 -25.96
CA ALA A 365 -45.59 16.79 -26.24
C ALA A 365 -46.49 17.45 -25.16
N VAL A 366 -45.94 17.95 -24.04
CA VAL A 366 -46.77 18.43 -22.91
C VAL A 366 -46.48 19.89 -22.50
N ARG A 367 -45.81 20.69 -23.35
CA ARG A 367 -45.63 22.15 -23.12
C ARG A 367 -46.57 23.05 -23.93
N GLY A 368 -47.61 22.49 -24.57
CA GLY A 368 -48.51 23.24 -25.46
C GLY A 368 -49.97 23.34 -25.01
N ILE A 369 -50.32 22.91 -23.79
CA ILE A 369 -51.69 23.03 -23.27
C ILE A 369 -51.56 23.52 -21.83
N LEU A 370 -52.18 24.67 -21.54
CA LEU A 370 -52.13 25.49 -20.31
C LEU A 370 -51.17 26.70 -20.33
N THR A 371 -51.35 27.55 -21.34
CA THR A 371 -51.33 29.02 -21.17
C THR A 371 -52.67 29.55 -21.65
N TYR A 372 -53.54 29.91 -20.70
CA TYR A 372 -54.30 31.16 -20.72
C TYR A 372 -53.92 31.91 -19.46
#